data_AF-A0A8S0G3A3-F1
#
_entry.id   AF-A0A8S0G3A3-F1
#
_cell.length_a   1.000
_cell.length_b   1.000
_cell.length_c   1.000
_cell.angle_alpha   90.00
_cell.angle_beta   90.00
_cell.angle_gamma   90.00
#
_symmetry.space_group_name_H-M   'P 1'
#
loop_
_entity.id
_entity.type
_entity.pdbx_description
1 polymer ?
#
loop_
_entity_poly.entity_id
_entity_poly.type
_entity_poly.pdbx_seq_one_letter_code
_entity_poly.pdbx_strand_id
1 'polypeptide(L)'
;MLNPELKMPAMTQYIDGTGPLWKGALFPFLFITIACGAVSGFHALISSGTTPKLLANETDARFIGYGAMLMESFVAIMALVAASIIEPGLYFAMNTPPAGLGITMPNLHEMGGENAPIIMAQLKDVTAHAAATVSSWGFVISPEQILQTAKDTGT
;
A
#
# COMPACT_ATOMS: atom_id res chain seq x y z
N MET A 1 -17.28 5.52 20.47
CA MET A 1 -15.93 4.95 20.56
C MET A 1 -15.71 4.11 19.32
N LEU A 2 -14.88 4.57 18.39
CA LEU A 2 -14.53 3.78 17.20
C LEU A 2 -13.40 2.83 17.64
N ASN A 3 -13.71 1.53 17.78
CA ASN A 3 -12.72 0.49 18.01
C ASN A 3 -12.63 -0.34 16.73
N PRO A 4 -11.89 0.13 15.71
CA PRO A 4 -11.79 -0.60 14.47
C PRO A 4 -11.06 -1.92 14.72
N GLU A 5 -11.67 -3.02 14.30
CA GLU A 5 -11.06 -4.33 14.39
C GLU A 5 -9.87 -4.39 13.42
N LEU A 6 -8.67 -4.61 13.98
CA LEU A 6 -7.46 -4.83 13.19
C LEU A 6 -7.52 -6.25 12.62
N LYS A 7 -7.70 -6.35 11.31
CA LYS A 7 -7.80 -7.62 10.60
C LYS A 7 -6.43 -8.19 10.24
N MET A 8 -5.44 -7.32 10.05
CA MET A 8 -4.06 -7.74 9.80
C MET A 8 -3.45 -8.33 11.09
N PRO A 9 -2.85 -9.55 11.04
CA PRO A 9 -2.20 -10.12 12.21
C PRO A 9 -0.97 -9.30 12.63
N ALA A 10 -0.70 -9.25 13.93
CA ALA A 10 0.45 -8.52 14.47
C ALA A 10 1.80 -9.04 13.94
N MET A 11 1.90 -10.35 13.70
CA MET A 11 3.04 -10.99 13.04
C MET A 11 2.52 -11.85 11.89
N THR A 12 3.10 -11.68 10.70
CA THR A 12 2.77 -12.48 9.52
C THR A 12 3.69 -13.72 9.43
N GLN A 13 3.29 -14.71 8.64
CA GLN A 13 4.10 -15.90 8.36
C GLN A 13 5.43 -15.60 7.66
N TYR A 14 5.62 -14.38 7.16
CA TYR A 14 6.79 -13.95 6.39
C TYR A 14 7.95 -13.38 7.19
N ILE A 15 7.90 -13.51 8.53
CA ILE A 15 8.99 -13.10 9.41
C ILE A 15 10.31 -13.83 9.09
N ASP A 16 10.21 -15.04 8.55
CA ASP A 16 11.31 -15.91 8.15
C ASP A 16 12.02 -15.48 6.85
N GLY A 17 11.48 -14.46 6.17
CA GLY A 17 12.06 -13.94 4.93
C GLY A 17 11.63 -14.64 3.65
N THR A 18 10.59 -15.49 3.72
CA THR A 18 9.93 -16.08 2.55
C THR A 18 8.86 -15.18 1.94
N GLY A 19 8.78 -13.92 2.40
CA GLY A 19 7.76 -12.97 1.98
C GLY A 19 7.82 -12.60 0.50
N PRO A 20 6.67 -12.27 -0.11
CA PRO A 20 6.61 -11.88 -1.53
C PRO A 20 7.30 -10.54 -1.83
N LEU A 21 7.44 -9.67 -0.82
CA LEU A 21 8.05 -8.35 -0.94
C LEU A 21 9.54 -8.29 -0.56
N TRP A 22 10.00 -9.19 0.33
CA TRP A 22 11.36 -9.13 0.89
C TRP A 22 11.97 -10.53 0.96
N LYS A 23 13.15 -10.71 0.35
CA LYS A 23 13.94 -11.94 0.46
C LYS A 23 14.92 -11.80 1.62
N GLY A 24 14.63 -12.43 2.75
CA GLY A 24 15.51 -12.44 3.94
C GLY A 24 14.79 -12.11 5.24
N ALA A 25 15.37 -12.53 6.36
CA ALA A 25 14.77 -12.42 7.69
C ALA A 25 14.44 -10.96 8.07
N LEU A 26 13.40 -10.78 8.90
CA LEU A 26 12.95 -9.46 9.37
C LEU A 26 14.09 -8.62 9.97
N PHE A 27 15.02 -9.26 10.68
CA PHE A 27 16.26 -8.67 11.15
C PHE A 27 17.40 -9.02 10.17
N PRO A 28 18.16 -8.03 9.63
CA PRO A 28 18.27 -6.62 10.00
C PRO A 28 17.40 -5.64 9.18
N PHE A 29 16.62 -6.13 8.21
CA PHE A 29 15.90 -5.30 7.24
C PHE A 29 15.00 -4.23 7.88
N LEU A 30 14.37 -4.54 9.03
CA LEU A 30 13.58 -3.57 9.79
C LEU A 30 14.34 -2.26 10.07
N PHE A 31 15.60 -2.35 10.51
CA PHE A 31 16.41 -1.16 10.81
C PHE A 31 16.79 -0.39 9.55
N ILE A 32 17.02 -1.10 8.44
CA ILE A 32 17.31 -0.50 7.14
C ILE A 32 16.09 0.29 6.67
N THR A 33 14.89 -0.31 6.73
CA THR A 33 13.64 0.36 6.33
C THR A 33 13.38 1.63 7.16
N ILE A 34 13.59 1.57 8.48
CA ILE A 34 13.44 2.75 9.36
C ILE A 34 14.46 3.84 8.99
N ALA A 35 15.73 3.47 8.80
CA ALA A 35 16.78 4.43 8.44
C ALA A 35 16.54 5.06 7.07
N CYS A 36 16.22 4.25 6.05
CA CYS A 36 15.88 4.74 4.72
C CYS A 36 14.64 5.64 4.72
N GLY A 37 13.62 5.30 5.51
CA GLY A 37 12.42 6.13 5.69
C GLY A 37 12.75 7.49 6.29
N ALA A 38 13.55 7.52 7.37
CA ALA A 38 13.96 8.76 8.02
C ALA A 38 14.79 9.67 7.09
N VAL A 39 15.74 9.09 6.34
CA VAL A 39 16.57 9.84 5.39
C VAL A 39 15.74 10.37 4.22
N SER A 40 14.81 9.57 3.67
CA SER A 40 13.94 10.00 2.57
C SER A 40 12.97 11.09 2.98
N GLY A 41 12.38 11.00 4.17
CA GLY A 41 11.52 12.06 4.69
C GLY A 41 12.30 13.36 4.84
N PHE A 42 13.52 13.30 5.38
CA PHE A 42 14.35 14.50 5.50
C PHE A 42 14.71 15.08 4.13
N HIS A 43 15.04 14.22 3.17
CA HIS A 43 15.26 14.62 1.78
C HIS A 43 14.02 15.31 1.19
N ALA A 44 12.82 14.79 1.43
CA ALA A 44 11.57 15.42 0.98
C ALA A 44 11.34 16.78 1.66
N LEU A 45 11.61 16.92 2.96
CA LEU A 45 11.46 18.18 3.69
C LEU A 45 12.39 19.29 3.18
N ILE A 46 13.62 18.94 2.82
CA ILE A 46 14.60 19.89 2.28
C ILE A 46 14.35 20.14 0.79
N SER A 47 14.07 19.09 0.01
CA SER A 47 13.89 19.16 -1.44
C SER A 47 12.54 19.75 -1.85
N SER A 48 11.52 19.76 -0.99
CA SER A 48 10.23 20.41 -1.27
C SER A 48 10.41 21.92 -1.52
N GLY A 49 11.54 22.49 -1.07
CA GLY A 49 11.91 23.88 -1.32
C GLY A 49 11.07 24.90 -0.57
N THR A 50 9.95 24.52 0.03
CA THR A 50 9.10 25.40 0.84
C THR A 50 9.68 25.57 2.23
N THR A 51 10.10 24.50 2.89
CA THR A 51 10.72 24.55 4.23
C THR A 51 11.97 25.44 4.25
N PRO A 52 12.99 25.24 3.39
CA PRO A 52 14.19 26.09 3.44
C PRO A 52 13.97 27.53 2.92
N LYS A 53 12.97 27.78 2.06
CA LYS A 53 12.70 29.13 1.53
C LYS A 53 11.78 29.99 2.41
N LEU A 54 10.99 29.36 3.27
CA LEU A 54 10.01 30.05 4.14
C LEU A 54 10.50 30.18 5.60
N LEU A 55 11.69 29.68 5.91
CA LEU A 55 12.33 29.90 7.21
C LEU A 55 12.81 31.35 7.34
N ALA A 56 12.38 32.02 8.40
CA ALA A 56 12.82 33.37 8.71
C ALA A 56 14.28 33.39 9.19
N ASN A 57 14.69 32.39 9.97
CA ASN A 57 16.06 32.22 10.46
C ASN A 57 16.46 30.74 10.46
N GLU A 58 17.77 30.46 10.34
CA GLU A 58 18.31 29.10 10.40
C GLU A 58 18.07 28.39 11.74
N THR A 59 17.98 29.17 12.83
CA THR A 59 17.68 28.63 14.16
C THR A 59 16.31 27.97 14.25
N ASP A 60 15.35 28.40 13.42
CA ASP A 60 13.99 27.88 13.40
C ASP A 60 13.91 26.53 12.65
N ALA A 61 14.92 26.21 11.84
CA ALA A 61 14.97 25.02 11.00
C ALA A 61 14.86 23.73 11.82
N ARG A 62 15.49 23.69 13.00
CA ARG A 62 15.46 22.52 13.87
C ARG A 62 14.07 22.26 14.44
N PHE A 63 13.38 23.30 14.91
CA PHE A 63 12.05 23.17 15.48
C PHE A 63 11.02 22.80 14.42
N ILE A 64 11.06 23.48 13.27
CA ILE A 64 10.13 23.23 12.16
C ILE A 64 10.36 21.86 11.54
N GLY A 65 11.62 21.47 11.29
CA GLY A 65 11.94 20.14 10.74
C GLY A 65 11.52 19.01 11.68
N TYR A 66 11.75 19.15 12.99
CA TYR A 66 11.28 18.16 13.97
C TYR A 66 9.75 18.09 14.02
N GLY A 67 9.06 19.23 14.07
CA GLY A 67 7.60 19.29 14.04
C GLY A 67 7.01 18.65 12.77
N ALA A 68 7.61 18.92 11.60
CA ALA A 68 7.18 18.35 10.33
C ALA A 68 7.32 16.81 10.31
N MET A 69 8.45 16.28 10.79
CA MET A 69 8.68 14.83 10.93
C MET A 69 7.67 14.15 11.84
N LEU A 70 7.29 14.79 12.96
CA LEU A 70 6.24 14.29 13.84
C LEU A 70 4.87 14.27 13.15
N MET A 71 4.53 15.30 12.40
CA MET A 71 3.25 15.38 11.67
C MET A 71 3.18 14.38 10.53
N GLU A 72 4.27 14.16 9.80
CA GLU A 72 4.37 13.11 8.78
C GLU A 72 4.21 11.72 9.42
N SER A 73 4.84 11.49 10.58
CA SER A 73 4.69 10.25 11.34
C SER A 73 3.24 10.01 11.80
N PHE A 74 2.51 11.07 12.16
CA PHE A 74 1.09 10.96 12.51
C PHE A 74 0.24 10.50 11.32
N VAL A 75 0.46 11.08 10.13
CA VAL A 75 -0.21 10.63 8.90
C VAL A 75 0.16 9.19 8.56
N ALA A 76 1.43 8.81 8.74
CA ALA A 76 1.89 7.44 8.53
C ALA A 76 1.18 6.44 9.46
N ILE A 77 0.97 6.79 10.74
CA ILE A 77 0.20 5.94 11.68
C ILE A 77 -1.26 5.82 11.23
N MET A 78 -1.89 6.91 10.78
CA MET A 78 -3.26 6.87 10.25
C MET A 78 -3.37 5.96 9.02
N ALA A 79 -2.41 6.05 8.09
CA ALA A 79 -2.35 5.18 6.92
C ALA A 79 -2.14 3.71 7.30
N LEU A 80 -1.29 3.43 8.29
CA LEU A 80 -1.08 2.08 8.81
C LEU A 80 -2.34 1.49 9.43
N VAL A 81 -3.07 2.27 10.24
CA VAL A 81 -4.36 1.85 10.81
C VAL A 81 -5.37 1.60 9.70
N ALA A 82 -5.48 2.50 8.71
CA ALA A 82 -6.38 2.33 7.57
C ALA A 82 -6.07 1.07 6.74
N ALA A 83 -4.78 0.74 6.55
CA ALA A 83 -4.39 -0.50 5.89
C ALA A 83 -4.73 -1.74 6.74
N SER A 84 -4.56 -1.66 8.06
CA SER A 84 -4.72 -2.80 8.98
C SER A 84 -6.17 -3.20 9.25
N ILE A 85 -7.14 -2.33 8.93
CA ILE A 85 -8.59 -2.59 9.08
C ILE A 85 -9.21 -3.22 7.82
N ILE A 86 -8.52 -3.15 6.68
CA ILE A 86 -8.95 -3.78 5.43
C ILE A 86 -8.63 -5.28 5.52
N GLU A 87 -9.47 -6.11 4.89
CA GLU A 87 -9.20 -7.55 4.77
C GLU A 87 -7.84 -7.77 4.10
N PRO A 88 -6.88 -8.48 4.71
CA PRO A 88 -5.52 -8.59 4.18
C PRO A 88 -5.47 -9.04 2.71
N GLY A 89 -6.30 -10.03 2.34
CA GLY A 89 -6.38 -10.50 0.96
C GLY A 89 -6.86 -9.42 -0.02
N LEU A 90 -7.82 -8.58 0.39
CA LEU A 90 -8.28 -7.45 -0.42
C LEU A 90 -7.24 -6.34 -0.50
N TYR A 91 -6.56 -6.06 0.62
CA TYR A 91 -5.47 -5.08 0.67
C TYR A 91 -4.35 -5.44 -0.33
N PHE A 92 -3.90 -6.69 -0.33
CA PHE A 92 -2.85 -7.15 -1.25
C PHE A 92 -3.34 -7.23 -2.70
N ALA A 93 -4.59 -7.62 -2.96
CA ALA A 93 -5.14 -7.62 -4.31
C ALA A 93 -5.18 -6.22 -4.95
N MET A 94 -5.43 -5.18 -4.15
CA MET A 94 -5.54 -3.80 -4.64
C MET A 94 -4.20 -3.05 -4.66
N ASN A 95 -3.31 -3.30 -3.69
CA ASN A 95 -2.05 -2.54 -3.52
C ASN A 95 -0.82 -3.24 -4.11
N THR A 96 -0.97 -4.45 -4.67
CA THR A 96 0.12 -5.13 -5.36
C THR A 96 0.12 -4.73 -6.84
N PRO A 97 1.29 -4.36 -7.41
CA PRO A 97 1.37 -4.08 -8.84
C PRO A 97 0.95 -5.29 -9.68
N PRO A 98 0.35 -5.10 -10.88
CA PRO A 98 -0.08 -6.20 -11.75
C PRO A 98 1.02 -7.24 -12.02
N ALA A 99 2.26 -6.79 -12.20
CA ALA A 99 3.42 -7.67 -12.35
C ALA A 99 3.66 -8.58 -11.12
N GLY A 100 3.40 -8.09 -9.90
CA GLY A 100 3.51 -8.87 -8.66
C GLY A 100 2.37 -9.88 -8.48
N LEU A 101 1.25 -9.68 -9.16
CA LEU A 101 0.11 -10.62 -9.17
C LEU A 101 0.16 -11.61 -10.35
N GLY A 102 1.08 -11.42 -11.31
CA GLY A 102 1.15 -12.22 -12.53
C GLY A 102 0.06 -11.90 -13.56
N ILE A 103 -0.56 -10.72 -13.45
CA ILE A 103 -1.70 -10.31 -14.28
C ILE A 103 -1.31 -9.19 -15.26
N THR A 104 -1.93 -9.21 -16.43
CA THR A 104 -1.94 -8.05 -17.34
C THR A 104 -3.31 -7.39 -17.24
N MET A 105 -3.34 -6.14 -16.81
CA MET A 105 -4.60 -5.40 -16.70
C MET A 105 -5.15 -5.10 -18.10
N PRO A 106 -6.46 -5.32 -18.34
CA PRO A 106 -7.08 -4.98 -19.60
C PRO A 106 -7.17 -3.47 -19.75
N ASN A 107 -7.43 -3.00 -20.98
CA ASN A 107 -7.54 -1.57 -21.24
C ASN A 107 -8.84 -1.01 -20.66
N LEU A 108 -8.78 -0.58 -19.41
CA LEU A 108 -9.94 -0.09 -18.66
C LEU A 108 -10.55 1.20 -19.25
N HIS A 109 -9.78 1.95 -20.05
CA HIS A 109 -10.26 3.17 -20.70
C HIS A 109 -11.40 2.90 -21.70
N GLU A 110 -11.50 1.68 -22.23
CA GLU A 110 -12.53 1.25 -23.18
C GLU A 110 -13.75 0.59 -22.50
N MET A 111 -13.83 0.55 -21.16
CA MET A 111 -14.94 -0.10 -20.44
C MET A 111 -16.33 0.52 -20.67
N GLY A 112 -16.41 1.72 -21.26
CA GLY A 112 -17.65 2.36 -21.66
C GLY A 112 -18.02 2.19 -23.15
N GLY A 113 -17.19 1.50 -23.93
CA GLY A 113 -17.34 1.35 -25.39
C GLY A 113 -17.87 -0.01 -25.83
N GLU A 114 -17.81 -0.27 -27.14
CA GLU A 114 -18.28 -1.52 -27.77
C GLU A 114 -17.51 -2.76 -27.28
N ASN A 115 -16.29 -2.57 -26.77
CA ASN A 115 -15.42 -3.63 -26.22
C ASN A 115 -15.68 -3.94 -24.74
N ALA A 116 -16.60 -3.23 -24.07
CA ALA A 116 -16.96 -3.45 -22.67
C ALA A 116 -17.22 -4.92 -22.30
N PRO A 117 -17.99 -5.73 -23.06
CA PRO A 117 -18.21 -7.14 -22.72
C PRO A 117 -16.92 -7.98 -22.76
N ILE A 118 -15.97 -7.66 -23.65
CA ILE A 118 -14.68 -8.36 -23.74
C ILE A 118 -13.81 -7.98 -22.55
N ILE A 119 -13.75 -6.69 -22.21
CA ILE A 119 -12.98 -6.20 -21.07
C ILE A 119 -13.51 -6.77 -19.76
N MET A 120 -14.84 -6.87 -19.61
CA MET A 120 -15.47 -7.50 -18.45
C MET A 120 -15.17 -9.00 -18.34
N ALA A 121 -15.01 -9.71 -19.47
CA ALA A 121 -14.56 -11.09 -19.45
C ALA A 121 -13.09 -11.18 -19.00
N GLN A 122 -12.22 -10.32 -19.53
CA GLN A 122 -10.81 -10.24 -19.11
C GLN A 122 -10.66 -9.87 -17.63
N LEU A 123 -11.52 -9.00 -17.10
CA LEU A 123 -11.53 -8.64 -15.69
C LEU A 123 -11.89 -9.82 -14.79
N LYS A 124 -12.81 -10.69 -15.20
CA LYS A 124 -13.11 -11.92 -14.46
C LYS A 124 -11.89 -12.84 -14.39
N ASP A 125 -11.18 -13.01 -15.50
CA ASP A 125 -9.97 -13.83 -15.53
C ASP A 125 -8.83 -13.22 -14.68
N VAL A 126 -8.66 -11.90 -14.76
CA VAL A 126 -7.65 -11.15 -14.00
C VAL A 126 -7.93 -11.20 -12.50
N THR A 127 -9.18 -11.01 -12.08
CA THR A 127 -9.57 -11.10 -10.66
C THR A 127 -9.47 -12.52 -10.13
N ALA A 128 -9.78 -13.53 -10.95
CA ALA A 128 -9.56 -14.93 -10.59
C ALA A 128 -8.08 -15.25 -10.37
N HIS A 129 -7.21 -14.76 -11.27
CA HIS A 129 -5.77 -14.96 -11.14
C HIS A 129 -5.19 -14.19 -9.94
N ALA A 130 -5.59 -12.94 -9.73
CA ALA A 130 -5.19 -12.15 -8.57
C ALA A 130 -5.60 -12.83 -7.25
N ALA A 131 -6.84 -13.33 -7.17
CA ALA A 131 -7.33 -14.04 -6.00
C ALA A 131 -6.53 -15.33 -5.73
N ALA A 132 -6.18 -16.09 -6.78
CA ALA A 132 -5.36 -17.28 -6.67
C ALA A 132 -3.94 -16.96 -6.17
N THR A 133 -3.31 -15.91 -6.71
CA THR A 133 -1.98 -15.47 -6.29
C THR A 133 -1.96 -15.01 -4.84
N VAL A 134 -2.92 -14.17 -4.44
CA VAL A 134 -3.01 -13.70 -3.03
C VAL A 134 -3.37 -14.84 -2.07
N SER A 135 -4.21 -15.79 -2.51
CA SER A 135 -4.50 -16.99 -1.72
C SER A 135 -3.28 -17.89 -1.54
N SER A 136 -2.38 -17.94 -2.53
CA SER A 136 -1.08 -18.64 -2.40
C SER A 136 -0.18 -18.01 -1.34
N TRP A 137 -0.42 -16.75 -1.00
CA TRP A 137 0.25 -16.03 0.10
C TRP A 137 -0.40 -16.26 1.47
N GLY A 138 -1.37 -17.19 1.55
CA GLY A 138 -2.07 -17.53 2.77
C GLY A 138 -3.10 -16.48 3.21
N PHE A 139 -3.46 -15.54 2.33
CA PHE A 139 -4.56 -14.60 2.56
C PHE A 139 -5.79 -15.00 1.74
N VAL A 140 -6.89 -15.35 2.41
CA VAL A 140 -8.10 -15.81 1.73
C VAL A 140 -8.83 -14.62 1.10
N ILE A 141 -9.03 -14.66 -0.21
CA ILE A 141 -9.84 -13.67 -0.96
C ILE A 141 -10.50 -14.34 -2.16
N SER A 142 -11.78 -14.07 -2.39
CA SER A 142 -12.51 -14.58 -3.56
C SER A 142 -12.49 -13.58 -4.73
N PRO A 143 -12.54 -14.05 -5.99
CA PRO A 143 -12.63 -13.17 -7.16
C PRO A 143 -13.86 -12.25 -7.11
N GLU A 144 -14.97 -12.75 -6.58
CA GLU A 144 -16.22 -12.00 -6.43
C GLU A 144 -16.07 -10.85 -5.43
N GLN A 145 -15.31 -11.05 -4.35
CA GLN A 145 -15.02 -9.99 -3.38
C GLN A 145 -14.22 -8.85 -4.01
N ILE A 146 -13.25 -9.17 -4.88
CA ILE A 146 -12.47 -8.17 -5.63
C ILE A 146 -13.38 -7.41 -6.60
N LEU A 147 -14.19 -8.13 -7.38
CA LEU A 147 -15.14 -7.53 -8.34
C LEU A 147 -16.21 -6.66 -7.66
N GLN A 148 -16.71 -7.09 -6.50
CA GLN A 148 -17.69 -6.32 -5.75
C GLN A 148 -17.07 -5.04 -5.18
N THR A 149 -15.86 -5.14 -4.63
CA THR A 149 -15.14 -3.96 -4.14
C THR A 149 -14.90 -2.96 -5.26
N ALA A 150 -14.49 -3.40 -6.45
CA ALA A 150 -14.30 -2.51 -7.61
C ALA A 150 -15.57 -1.75 -8.01
N LYS A 151 -16.74 -2.42 -7.94
CA LYS A 151 -18.04 -1.77 -8.19
C LYS A 151 -18.38 -0.74 -7.11
N ASP A 152 -18.12 -1.07 -5.84
CA ASP A 152 -18.44 -0.20 -4.71
C ASP A 152 -17.53 1.05 -4.68
N THR A 153 -16.28 0.93 -5.17
CA THR A 153 -15.33 2.06 -5.26
C THR A 153 -15.48 2.89 -6.53
N GLY A 154 -16.34 2.49 -7.47
CA GLY A 154 -16.66 3.26 -8.68
C GLY A 154 -15.50 3.41 -9.67
N THR A 155 -14.56 2.47 -9.68
CA THR A 155 -13.44 2.39 -10.64
C THR A 155 -13.76 1.51 -11.83
#